data_AF-A0A5S3ZA94-F1
#
_entry.id   AF-A0A5S3ZA94-F1
#
_cell.length_a   1.000
_cell.length_b   1.000
_cell.length_c   1.000
_cell.angle_alpha   90.00
_cell.angle_beta   90.00
_cell.angle_gamma   90.00
#
_symmetry.space_group_name_H-M   'P 1'
#
loop_
_entity.id
_entity.type
_entity.pdbx_description
1 polymer ?
#
loop_
_entity_poly.entity_id
_entity_poly.type
_entity_poly.pdbx_seq_one_letter_code
_entity_poly.pdbx_strand_id
1 'polypeptide(L)'
;MKPLSAQQLLAAMRANGHRVFEGELNLNIIGVRASDAQANTFNDMIYVLYQRGGAWQCKAYPATTDPGTYYREHPANVKGTAVLVPGRYSGCWQLGQHQGKYDALVQRGEMTVYRDNNSDAHIDTDTPTESGYFGINCHRANKHTTSKHVGKWSAGCQVLASPEHFSQFMNLCRDSASLYGPSFSYTLLTESETRL
;
A
#
# COMPACT_ATOMS: atom_id res chain seq x y z
N MET A 1 -4.04 10.02 -9.84
CA MET A 1 -5.42 10.39 -9.43
C MET A 1 -5.44 11.68 -8.61
N LYS A 2 -6.58 12.38 -8.47
CA LYS A 2 -6.72 13.52 -7.52
C LYS A 2 -6.83 12.98 -6.08
N PRO A 3 -6.17 13.58 -5.07
CA PRO A 3 -6.29 13.14 -3.70
C PRO A 3 -7.74 13.18 -3.18
N LEU A 4 -8.16 12.12 -2.49
CA LEU A 4 -9.47 11.99 -1.86
C LEU A 4 -9.51 12.68 -0.49
N SER A 5 -10.67 13.22 -0.12
CA SER A 5 -10.91 13.77 1.22
C SER A 5 -11.13 12.66 2.26
N ALA A 6 -11.02 13.02 3.55
CA ALA A 6 -11.35 12.10 4.64
C ALA A 6 -12.77 11.53 4.53
N GLN A 7 -13.74 12.38 4.16
CA GLN A 7 -15.14 11.97 4.00
C GLN A 7 -15.32 10.96 2.87
N GLN A 8 -14.64 11.17 1.73
CA GLN A 8 -14.68 10.25 0.59
C GLN A 8 -14.09 8.89 0.97
N LEU A 9 -12.94 8.86 1.64
CA LEU A 9 -12.31 7.60 2.10
C LEU A 9 -13.16 6.87 3.13
N LEU A 10 -13.74 7.58 4.11
CA LEU A 10 -14.63 6.99 5.11
C LEU A 10 -15.85 6.34 4.45
N ALA A 11 -16.45 7.04 3.50
CA ALA A 11 -17.62 6.55 2.80
C ALA A 11 -17.27 5.34 1.90
N ALA A 12 -16.15 5.37 1.18
CA ALA A 12 -15.65 4.24 0.40
C ALA A 12 -15.35 3.01 1.28
N MET A 13 -14.63 3.20 2.40
CA MET A 13 -14.35 2.11 3.35
C MET A 13 -15.63 1.46 3.87
N ARG A 14 -16.63 2.26 4.26
CA ARG A 14 -17.92 1.77 4.77
C ARG A 14 -18.76 1.08 3.69
N ALA A 15 -18.83 1.65 2.49
CA ALA A 15 -19.57 1.06 1.37
C ALA A 15 -19.02 -0.32 0.99
N ASN A 16 -17.71 -0.53 1.10
CA ASN A 16 -17.05 -1.81 0.85
C ASN A 16 -16.96 -2.72 2.10
N GLY A 17 -17.69 -2.40 3.18
CA GLY A 17 -17.76 -3.23 4.39
C GLY A 17 -16.45 -3.32 5.17
N HIS A 18 -15.49 -2.43 4.93
CA HIS A 18 -14.21 -2.43 5.62
C HIS A 18 -14.30 -1.72 6.97
N ARG A 19 -13.70 -2.33 8.00
CA ARG A 19 -13.62 -1.74 9.34
C ARG A 19 -12.82 -0.44 9.29
N VAL A 20 -13.43 0.62 9.82
CA VAL A 20 -12.79 1.91 10.11
C VAL A 20 -12.37 1.93 11.57
N PHE A 21 -11.13 2.33 11.81
CA PHE A 21 -10.60 2.59 13.14
C PHE A 21 -10.84 4.04 13.53
N GLU A 22 -11.37 4.24 14.73
CA GLU A 22 -11.62 5.54 15.35
C GLU A 22 -10.75 5.69 16.61
N GLY A 23 -10.56 6.92 17.08
CA GLY A 23 -9.68 7.28 18.18
C GLY A 23 -8.44 8.05 17.75
N GLU A 24 -7.85 8.78 18.71
CA GLU A 24 -6.63 9.57 18.53
C GLU A 24 -5.50 8.73 17.96
N LEU A 25 -5.02 9.05 16.75
CA LEU A 25 -3.94 8.34 16.07
C LEU A 25 -4.17 6.83 15.85
N ASN A 26 -5.42 6.36 15.86
CA ASN A 26 -5.74 4.99 15.46
C ASN A 26 -5.79 4.93 13.92
N LEU A 27 -4.70 4.51 13.30
CA LEU A 27 -4.49 4.72 11.87
C LEU A 27 -5.28 3.73 11.01
N ASN A 28 -5.97 4.27 10.01
CA ASN A 28 -6.41 3.52 8.84
C ASN A 28 -5.39 3.76 7.72
N ILE A 29 -4.60 2.75 7.39
CA ILE A 29 -3.67 2.80 6.25
C ILE A 29 -4.38 2.22 5.03
N ILE A 30 -4.59 3.05 4.02
CA ILE A 30 -5.45 2.73 2.88
C ILE A 30 -4.69 2.98 1.58
N GLY A 31 -4.48 1.97 0.75
CA GLY A 31 -4.05 2.16 -0.62
C GLY A 31 -5.25 2.38 -1.52
N VAL A 32 -5.09 3.22 -2.53
CA VAL A 32 -6.02 3.29 -3.66
C VAL A 32 -5.22 3.09 -4.93
N ARG A 33 -5.47 1.95 -5.58
CA ARG A 33 -4.91 1.58 -6.89
C ARG A 33 -5.66 2.33 -7.98
N ALA A 34 -4.93 3.08 -8.80
CA ALA A 34 -5.46 3.77 -9.97
C ALA A 34 -5.99 2.77 -10.99
N SER A 35 -6.99 3.16 -11.77
CA SER A 35 -7.48 2.30 -12.87
C SER A 35 -6.46 2.12 -14.00
N ASP A 36 -5.48 3.03 -14.10
CA ASP A 36 -4.40 2.95 -15.06
C ASP A 36 -3.25 2.06 -14.55
N ALA A 37 -3.38 0.76 -14.79
CA ALA A 37 -2.39 -0.25 -14.43
C ALA A 37 -1.18 -0.32 -15.38
N GLN A 38 -1.22 0.41 -16.51
CA GLN A 38 -0.13 0.38 -17.51
C GLN A 38 1.04 1.28 -17.13
N ALA A 39 0.83 2.24 -16.24
CA ALA A 39 1.84 3.23 -15.91
C ALA A 39 2.89 2.68 -14.93
N ASN A 40 4.15 2.57 -15.37
CA ASN A 40 5.33 2.34 -14.51
C ASN A 40 5.67 3.58 -13.65
N THR A 41 4.67 4.15 -12.99
CA THR A 41 4.72 5.44 -12.29
C THR A 41 4.07 5.32 -10.91
N PHE A 42 4.29 6.32 -10.06
CA PHE A 42 3.65 6.41 -8.75
C PHE A 42 2.30 7.15 -8.87
N ASN A 43 1.36 6.56 -9.62
CA ASN A 43 0.04 7.13 -9.91
C ASN A 43 -1.04 6.73 -8.88
N ASP A 44 -0.76 5.73 -8.06
CA ASP A 44 -1.55 5.31 -6.91
C ASP A 44 -1.35 6.25 -5.71
N MET A 45 -2.16 6.05 -4.67
CA MET A 45 -2.05 6.80 -3.43
C MET A 45 -2.11 5.88 -2.22
N ILE A 46 -1.22 6.13 -1.25
CA ILE A 46 -1.36 5.62 0.11
C ILE A 46 -1.86 6.74 1.00
N TYR A 47 -3.00 6.50 1.64
CA TYR A 47 -3.62 7.39 2.59
C TYR A 47 -3.40 6.91 4.03
N VAL A 48 -3.30 7.88 4.94
CA VAL A 48 -3.38 7.64 6.38
C VAL A 48 -4.51 8.49 6.93
N LEU A 49 -5.59 7.82 7.33
CA LEU A 49 -6.78 8.42 7.89
C LEU A 49 -6.86 8.12 9.39
N TYR A 50 -6.95 9.16 10.21
CA TYR A 50 -6.91 9.05 11.68
C TYR A 50 -7.60 10.25 12.32
N GLN A 51 -7.90 10.18 13.61
CA GLN A 51 -8.40 11.35 14.35
C GLN A 51 -7.27 12.02 15.14
N ARG A 52 -7.31 13.36 15.21
CA ARG A 52 -6.49 14.17 16.10
C ARG A 52 -7.34 15.26 16.73
N GLY A 53 -7.41 15.29 18.07
CA GLY A 53 -8.28 16.22 18.80
C GLY A 53 -9.76 16.03 18.44
N GLY A 54 -10.19 14.79 18.19
CA GLY A 54 -11.56 14.46 17.77
C GLY A 54 -11.90 14.76 16.30
N ALA A 55 -11.01 15.40 15.54
CA ALA A 55 -11.23 15.72 14.13
C ALA A 55 -10.49 14.74 13.20
N TRP A 56 -11.15 14.31 12.12
CA TRP A 56 -10.53 13.48 11.09
C TRP A 56 -9.42 14.22 10.34
N GLN A 57 -8.28 13.56 10.22
CA GLN A 57 -7.11 13.96 9.48
C GLN A 57 -6.90 12.98 8.32
N CYS A 58 -6.51 13.49 7.16
CA CYS A 58 -6.19 12.67 6.00
C CYS A 58 -4.84 13.11 5.43
N LYS A 59 -3.87 12.20 5.44
CA LYS A 59 -2.63 12.35 4.67
C LYS A 59 -2.72 11.49 3.43
N ALA A 60 -2.16 11.99 2.34
CA ALA A 60 -2.23 11.35 1.03
C ALA A 60 -0.83 11.40 0.39
N TYR A 61 -0.29 10.24 0.05
CA TYR A 61 1.08 10.11 -0.44
C TYR A 61 1.09 9.40 -1.80
N PRO A 62 1.69 10.00 -2.85
CA PRO A 62 1.93 9.32 -4.11
C PRO A 62 2.74 8.04 -3.88
N ALA A 63 2.22 6.95 -4.40
CA ALA A 63 2.74 5.61 -4.20
C ALA A 63 2.54 4.73 -5.43
N THR A 64 3.03 3.52 -5.37
CA THR A 64 2.60 2.42 -6.22
C THR A 64 2.13 1.27 -5.34
N THR A 65 1.06 0.63 -5.77
CA THR A 65 0.46 -0.58 -5.21
C THR A 65 0.62 -1.77 -6.16
N ASP A 66 1.29 -1.52 -7.28
CA ASP A 66 1.54 -2.43 -8.37
C ASP A 66 3.03 -2.76 -8.46
N PRO A 67 3.38 -3.94 -8.98
CA PRO A 67 4.76 -4.24 -9.33
C PRO A 67 5.23 -3.29 -10.44
N GLY A 68 6.50 -2.89 -10.43
CA GLY A 68 7.08 -2.15 -11.55
C GLY A 68 7.29 -3.06 -12.77
N THR A 69 7.32 -2.47 -13.98
CA THR A 69 7.38 -3.24 -15.24
C THR A 69 8.54 -4.22 -15.32
N TYR A 70 9.69 -3.88 -14.70
CA TYR A 70 10.83 -4.79 -14.62
C TYR A 70 10.46 -6.15 -14.04
N TYR A 71 9.70 -6.18 -12.95
CA TYR A 71 9.31 -7.44 -12.31
C TYR A 71 8.16 -8.12 -13.04
N ARG A 72 7.30 -7.38 -13.74
CA ARG A 72 6.25 -7.99 -14.60
C ARG A 72 6.90 -8.79 -15.73
N GLU A 73 7.87 -8.19 -16.42
CA GLU A 73 8.63 -8.82 -17.51
C GLU A 73 9.68 -9.84 -17.04
N HIS A 74 10.16 -9.72 -15.79
CA HIS A 74 11.17 -10.61 -15.20
C HIS A 74 10.72 -11.11 -13.82
N PRO A 75 9.72 -12.02 -13.74
CA PRO A 75 9.21 -12.50 -12.49
C PRO A 75 10.29 -13.16 -11.62
N ALA A 76 10.35 -12.75 -10.35
CA ALA A 76 11.27 -13.35 -9.38
C ALA A 76 10.79 -14.73 -8.89
N ASN A 77 9.53 -15.10 -9.19
CA ASN A 77 8.92 -16.36 -8.82
C ASN A 77 8.42 -17.05 -10.10
N VAL A 78 8.63 -18.37 -10.20
CA VAL A 78 8.19 -19.19 -11.34
C VAL A 78 6.68 -19.20 -11.56
N LYS A 79 5.90 -18.90 -10.52
CA LYS A 79 4.45 -18.74 -10.60
C LYS A 79 4.04 -17.37 -11.15
N GLY A 80 4.96 -16.42 -11.28
CA GLY A 80 4.68 -15.05 -11.69
C GLY A 80 4.86 -14.01 -10.57
N THR A 81 4.77 -12.75 -10.98
CA THR A 81 4.92 -11.58 -10.12
C THR A 81 3.69 -11.38 -9.24
N ALA A 82 3.94 -11.01 -7.99
CA ALA A 82 2.88 -10.79 -7.02
C ALA A 82 2.17 -9.46 -7.29
N VAL A 83 0.85 -9.50 -7.43
CA VAL A 83 -0.01 -8.32 -7.49
C VAL A 83 -1.01 -8.45 -6.35
N LEU A 84 -0.95 -7.55 -5.37
CA LEU A 84 -1.81 -7.64 -4.19
C LEU A 84 -3.28 -7.51 -4.59
N VAL A 85 -4.11 -8.46 -4.16
CA VAL A 85 -5.55 -8.44 -4.40
C VAL A 85 -6.17 -7.29 -3.59
N PRO A 86 -7.05 -6.45 -4.17
CA PRO A 86 -7.81 -5.46 -3.40
C PRO A 86 -8.58 -6.12 -2.25
N GLY A 87 -8.63 -5.46 -1.10
CA GLY A 87 -9.25 -5.98 0.11
C GLY A 87 -8.56 -5.52 1.39
N ARG A 88 -9.02 -6.08 2.52
CA ARG A 88 -8.55 -5.71 3.85
C ARG A 88 -7.69 -6.80 4.48
N TYR A 89 -6.48 -6.42 4.88
CA TYR A 89 -5.47 -7.27 5.50
C TYR A 89 -5.28 -6.87 6.97
N SER A 90 -5.92 -7.60 7.88
CA SER A 90 -5.89 -7.33 9.33
C SER A 90 -4.51 -7.59 9.93
N GLY A 91 -3.92 -6.59 10.60
CA GLY A 91 -2.66 -6.76 11.33
C GLY A 91 -1.51 -7.28 10.46
N CYS A 92 -1.58 -7.05 9.14
CA CYS A 92 -0.69 -7.66 8.17
C CYS A 92 0.72 -7.08 8.19
N TRP A 93 0.89 -5.91 8.82
CA TRP A 93 2.16 -5.20 8.89
C TRP A 93 2.57 -4.93 10.32
N GLN A 94 3.89 -4.90 10.55
CA GLN A 94 4.47 -4.34 11.77
C GLN A 94 5.64 -3.42 11.47
N LEU A 95 5.99 -2.53 12.41
CA LEU A 95 7.28 -1.82 12.36
C LEU A 95 8.44 -2.84 12.33
N GLY A 96 9.35 -2.67 11.37
CA GLY A 96 10.53 -3.51 11.23
C GLY A 96 11.47 -2.97 10.16
N GLN A 97 12.40 -3.79 9.68
CA GLN A 97 13.39 -3.35 8.68
C GLN A 97 13.17 -3.96 7.31
N HIS A 98 13.02 -3.12 6.29
CA HIS A 98 13.02 -3.59 4.91
C HIS A 98 14.43 -4.04 4.51
N GLN A 99 14.58 -5.32 4.17
CA GLN A 99 15.87 -5.97 3.84
C GLN A 99 16.95 -5.82 4.93
N GLY A 100 16.59 -5.58 6.19
CA GLY A 100 17.55 -5.30 7.27
C GLY A 100 18.30 -3.97 7.14
N LYS A 101 17.85 -3.05 6.27
CA LYS A 101 18.59 -1.83 5.93
C LYS A 101 18.01 -0.55 6.53
N TYR A 102 16.68 -0.46 6.64
CA TYR A 102 16.01 0.73 7.13
C TYR A 102 14.59 0.43 7.59
N ASP A 103 14.07 1.27 8.49
CA ASP A 103 12.73 1.10 9.06
C ASP A 103 11.62 1.24 8.02
N ALA A 104 10.65 0.33 8.08
CA ALA A 104 9.50 0.22 7.20
C ALA A 104 8.35 -0.52 7.91
N LEU A 105 7.19 -0.61 7.26
CA LEU A 105 6.19 -1.58 7.66
C LEU A 105 6.45 -2.89 6.92
N VAL A 106 6.66 -3.97 7.67
CA VAL A 106 7.04 -5.27 7.13
C VAL A 106 5.92 -6.30 7.28
N GLN A 107 5.78 -7.19 6.29
CA GLN A 107 4.75 -8.23 6.33
C GLN A 107 4.90 -9.14 7.56
N ARG A 108 3.78 -9.32 8.28
CA ARG A 108 3.63 -10.17 9.48
C ARG A 108 2.31 -10.93 9.53
N GLY A 109 1.35 -10.59 8.67
CA GLY A 109 0.16 -11.41 8.41
C GLY A 109 0.09 -11.86 6.97
N GLU A 110 -0.73 -12.87 6.71
CA GLU A 110 -0.99 -13.36 5.36
C GLU A 110 -1.62 -12.28 4.49
N MET A 111 -1.18 -12.26 3.24
CA MET A 111 -1.74 -11.42 2.19
C MET A 111 -2.05 -12.29 0.98
N THR A 112 -3.02 -11.87 0.17
CA THR A 112 -3.47 -12.61 -1.01
C THR A 112 -3.02 -11.87 -2.26
N VAL A 113 -2.39 -12.59 -3.20
CA VAL A 113 -1.88 -12.01 -4.43
C VAL A 113 -2.43 -12.75 -5.64
N TYR A 114 -2.63 -12.03 -6.73
CA TYR A 114 -2.61 -12.62 -8.07
C TYR A 114 -1.17 -12.98 -8.44
N ARG A 115 -1.03 -13.92 -9.36
CA ARG A 115 0.25 -14.44 -9.84
C ARG A 115 0.36 -14.21 -11.34
N ASP A 116 0.89 -13.04 -11.69
CA ASP A 116 1.03 -12.60 -13.07
C ASP A 116 2.28 -13.21 -13.71
N ASN A 117 2.08 -14.16 -14.63
CA ASN A 117 3.15 -14.95 -15.24
C ASN A 117 3.23 -14.80 -16.76
N ASN A 118 2.49 -13.85 -17.36
CA ASN A 118 2.50 -13.67 -18.81
C ASN A 118 3.78 -12.97 -19.32
N SER A 119 4.58 -12.43 -18.39
CA SER A 119 5.86 -11.76 -18.63
C SER A 119 5.78 -10.56 -19.58
N ASP A 120 4.69 -9.78 -19.50
CA ASP A 120 4.55 -8.52 -20.23
C ASP A 120 4.51 -7.30 -19.30
N ALA A 121 4.26 -6.12 -19.85
CA ALA A 121 4.22 -4.87 -19.08
C ALA A 121 2.86 -4.62 -18.39
N HIS A 122 1.85 -5.43 -18.69
CA HIS A 122 0.51 -5.32 -18.15
C HIS A 122 0.39 -6.11 -16.85
N ILE A 123 -0.66 -5.81 -16.09
CA ILE A 123 -0.98 -6.55 -14.87
C ILE A 123 -2.08 -7.53 -15.23
N ASP A 124 -1.82 -8.81 -15.00
CA ASP A 124 -2.84 -9.84 -15.10
C ASP A 124 -3.47 -10.14 -13.73
N THR A 125 -4.77 -9.89 -13.63
CA THR A 125 -5.59 -10.18 -12.44
C THR A 125 -6.61 -11.30 -12.68
N ASP A 126 -6.64 -11.88 -13.89
CA ASP A 126 -7.42 -13.09 -14.20
C ASP A 126 -6.56 -14.36 -14.01
N THR A 127 -5.85 -14.39 -12.87
CA THR A 127 -4.94 -15.48 -12.51
C THR A 127 -5.32 -16.07 -11.15
N PRO A 128 -4.94 -17.34 -10.86
CA PRO A 128 -5.16 -17.92 -9.54
C PRO A 128 -4.56 -17.06 -8.43
N THR A 129 -5.26 -16.97 -7.31
CA THR A 129 -4.77 -16.27 -6.13
C THR A 129 -3.96 -17.19 -5.22
N GLU A 130 -3.00 -16.61 -4.50
CA GLU A 130 -2.21 -17.31 -3.50
C GLU A 130 -2.16 -16.45 -2.22
N SER A 131 -2.46 -17.06 -1.07
CA SER A 131 -2.33 -16.41 0.24
C SER A 131 -1.08 -16.89 0.96
N GLY A 132 -0.36 -15.98 1.60
CA GLY A 132 0.82 -16.32 2.39
C GLY A 132 1.75 -15.16 2.69
N TYR A 133 3.00 -15.49 2.97
CA TYR A 133 4.07 -14.56 3.30
C TYR A 133 5.00 -14.38 2.10
N PHE A 134 4.93 -13.21 1.47
CA PHE A 134 5.65 -12.91 0.22
C PHE A 134 6.66 -11.76 0.37
N GLY A 135 6.76 -11.16 1.56
CA GLY A 135 7.59 -9.98 1.80
C GLY A 135 6.98 -8.68 1.27
N ILE A 136 5.65 -8.61 1.19
CA ILE A 136 4.91 -7.42 0.74
C ILE A 136 4.96 -6.37 1.86
N ASN A 137 5.98 -5.53 1.80
CA ASN A 137 6.25 -4.47 2.77
C ASN A 137 5.68 -3.13 2.26
N CYS A 138 5.47 -2.18 3.16
CA CYS A 138 5.29 -0.76 2.80
C CYS A 138 6.59 0.01 3.04
N HIS A 139 7.23 0.46 1.96
CA HIS A 139 8.55 1.09 2.01
C HIS A 139 8.68 2.28 1.04
N ARG A 140 9.85 2.93 1.01
CA ARG A 140 10.16 4.00 0.03
C ARG A 140 10.90 3.44 -1.18
N ALA A 141 10.77 4.15 -2.31
CA ALA A 141 11.55 3.87 -3.51
C ALA A 141 13.03 4.23 -3.33
N ASN A 142 13.35 5.53 -3.21
CA ASN A 142 14.72 6.02 -3.09
C ASN A 142 14.93 6.74 -1.75
N LYS A 143 16.16 6.71 -1.22
CA LYS A 143 16.53 7.36 0.05
C LYS A 143 16.69 8.88 -0.07
N HIS A 144 17.03 9.40 -1.24
CA HIS A 144 17.51 10.76 -1.43
C HIS A 144 16.60 11.63 -2.29
N THR A 145 15.86 11.03 -3.23
CA THR A 145 15.06 11.80 -4.20
C THR A 145 13.70 11.17 -4.40
N THR A 146 12.72 12.00 -4.76
CA THR A 146 11.41 11.49 -5.19
C THR A 146 11.56 10.75 -6.52
N SER A 147 11.16 9.49 -6.54
CA SER A 147 11.23 8.65 -7.73
C SER A 147 10.06 8.93 -8.67
N LYS A 148 10.34 9.05 -9.97
CA LYS A 148 9.31 9.26 -11.02
C LYS A 148 8.76 7.95 -11.58
N HIS A 149 9.58 6.89 -11.56
CA HIS A 149 9.26 5.58 -12.13
C HIS A 149 9.44 4.48 -11.09
N VAL A 150 8.56 3.47 -11.13
CA VAL A 150 8.57 2.35 -10.16
C VAL A 150 9.74 1.42 -10.44
N GLY A 151 9.93 0.96 -11.68
CA GLY A 151 11.08 0.15 -12.07
C GLY A 151 11.30 -1.06 -11.14
N LYS A 152 12.47 -1.12 -10.48
CA LYS A 152 12.84 -2.22 -9.57
C LYS A 152 12.44 -1.99 -8.11
N TRP A 153 11.61 -0.99 -7.83
CA TRP A 153 11.25 -0.67 -6.45
C TRP A 153 10.13 -1.56 -5.89
N SER A 154 9.32 -2.19 -6.74
CA SER A 154 8.21 -3.06 -6.28
C SER A 154 8.09 -4.32 -7.11
N ALA A 155 8.13 -5.48 -6.44
CA ALA A 155 7.70 -6.78 -6.97
C ALA A 155 6.37 -7.24 -6.35
N GLY A 156 5.57 -6.29 -5.83
CA GLY A 156 4.33 -6.53 -5.09
C GLY A 156 4.22 -5.72 -3.78
N CYS A 157 5.30 -5.07 -3.35
CA CYS A 157 5.32 -4.13 -2.22
C CYS A 157 4.46 -2.89 -2.47
N GLN A 158 4.13 -2.19 -1.39
CA GLN A 158 3.45 -0.90 -1.42
C GLN A 158 4.51 0.19 -1.24
N VAL A 159 4.75 1.02 -2.25
CA VAL A 159 5.98 1.84 -2.30
C VAL A 159 5.68 3.33 -2.43
N LEU A 160 6.09 4.13 -1.46
CA LEU A 160 6.00 5.58 -1.50
C LEU A 160 7.11 6.18 -2.38
N ALA A 161 6.74 7.15 -3.22
CA ALA A 161 7.65 7.75 -4.20
C ALA A 161 8.73 8.64 -3.55
N SER A 162 8.37 9.38 -2.50
CA SER A 162 9.19 10.39 -1.84
C SER A 162 9.74 9.89 -0.50
N PRO A 163 11.04 10.04 -0.22
CA PRO A 163 11.61 9.75 1.09
C PRO A 163 11.06 10.66 2.19
N GLU A 164 10.72 11.92 1.88
CA GLU A 164 10.12 12.86 2.83
C GLU A 164 8.71 12.42 3.24
N HIS A 165 7.87 12.06 2.27
CA HIS A 165 6.54 11.51 2.53
C HIS A 165 6.62 10.21 3.33
N PHE A 166 7.57 9.34 2.97
CA PHE A 166 7.82 8.13 3.73
C PHE A 166 8.24 8.39 5.17
N SER A 167 9.09 9.40 5.41
CA SER A 167 9.47 9.80 6.77
C SER A 167 8.26 10.27 7.58
N GLN A 168 7.38 11.09 6.99
CA GLN A 168 6.13 11.53 7.63
C GLN A 168 5.20 10.34 7.93
N PHE A 169 5.04 9.42 6.98
CA PHE A 169 4.27 8.19 7.14
C PHE A 169 4.80 7.34 8.29
N MET A 170 6.12 7.11 8.34
CA MET A 170 6.75 6.31 9.40
C MET A 170 6.66 7.00 10.77
N ASN A 171 6.70 8.34 10.84
CA ASN A 171 6.47 9.08 12.08
C ASN A 171 5.06 8.84 12.61
N LEU A 172 4.03 8.95 11.75
CA LEU A 172 2.65 8.65 12.16
C LEU A 172 2.51 7.21 12.65
N CYS A 173 3.14 6.25 11.97
CA CYS A 173 3.12 4.85 12.41
C CYS A 173 3.77 4.69 13.78
N ARG A 174 4.91 5.32 14.05
CA ARG A 174 5.56 5.28 15.37
C ARG A 174 4.71 5.92 16.47
N ASP A 175 4.11 7.07 16.19
CA ASP A 175 3.22 7.75 17.14
C ASP A 175 2.02 6.86 17.48
N SER A 176 1.38 6.27 16.47
CA SER A 176 0.28 5.32 16.65
C SER A 176 0.71 4.08 17.42
N ALA A 177 1.89 3.52 17.11
CA ALA A 177 2.41 2.33 17.77
C ALA A 177 2.65 2.53 19.27
N SER A 178 2.95 3.76 19.70
CA SER A 178 3.07 4.08 21.12
C SER A 178 1.74 3.95 21.89
N LEU A 179 0.60 4.03 21.19
CA LEU A 179 -0.74 3.95 21.77
C LEU A 179 -1.40 2.57 21.55
N TYR A 180 -1.20 1.97 20.38
CA TYR A 180 -1.94 0.77 19.95
C TYR A 180 -1.04 -0.45 19.68
N GLY A 181 0.27 -0.32 19.86
CA GLY A 181 1.24 -1.34 19.53
C GLY A 181 1.69 -1.33 18.06
N PRO A 182 2.72 -2.10 17.70
CA PRO A 182 3.45 -1.91 16.45
C PRO A 182 2.78 -2.54 15.22
N SER A 183 1.55 -3.03 15.32
CA SER A 183 0.86 -3.77 14.26
C SER A 183 -0.19 -2.92 13.56
N PHE A 184 -0.24 -3.00 12.23
CA PHE A 184 -1.12 -2.20 11.38
C PHE A 184 -1.93 -3.09 10.45
N SER A 185 -3.19 -2.72 10.24
CA SER A 185 -3.98 -3.29 9.15
C SER A 185 -3.86 -2.41 7.91
N TYR A 186 -3.91 -3.03 6.74
CA TYR A 186 -3.89 -2.35 5.46
C TYR A 186 -5.16 -2.66 4.68
N THR A 187 -5.73 -1.66 4.02
CA THR A 187 -6.83 -1.87 3.08
C THR A 187 -6.41 -1.36 1.72
N LEU A 188 -6.51 -2.19 0.69
CA LEU A 188 -6.29 -1.79 -0.68
C LEU A 188 -7.63 -1.68 -1.38
N LEU A 189 -7.97 -0.48 -1.83
CA LEU A 189 -9.13 -0.20 -2.68
C LEU A 189 -8.67 -0.02 -4.14
N THR A 190 -9.56 -0.32 -5.06
CA THR A 190 -9.51 0.13 -6.44
C THR A 190 -10.07 1.55 -6.56
N GLU A 191 -9.67 2.28 -7.60
CA GLU A 191 -10.20 3.62 -7.84
C GLU A 191 -11.73 3.62 -8.00
N SER A 192 -12.31 2.59 -8.63
CA SER A 192 -13.76 2.44 -8.78
C SER A 192 -14.49 2.31 -7.45
N GLU A 193 -13.91 1.63 -6.47
CA GLU A 193 -14.48 1.48 -5.12
C GLU A 193 -14.50 2.81 -4.33
N THR A 194 -13.81 3.85 -4.82
CA THR A 194 -13.82 5.19 -4.24
C THR A 194 -14.80 6.15 -4.91
N ARG A 195 -15.41 5.75 -6.02
CA ARG A 195 -16.42 6.53 -6.76
C ARG A 195 -17.81 6.11 -6.26
N LEU A 196 -18.32 6.88 -5.31
CA LEU A 196 -19.69 6.76 -4.79
C LEU A 196 -20.68 7.49 -5.68
#